data_AF-A0A142BHS7-F1
#
_entry.id   AF-A0A142BHS7-F1
#
_cell.length_a   1.000
_cell.length_b   1.000
_cell.length_c   1.000
_cell.angle_alpha   90.00
_cell.angle_beta   90.00
_cell.angle_gamma   90.00
#
_symmetry.space_group_name_H-M   'P 1'
#
loop_
_entity.id
_entity.type
_entity.pdbx_description
1 polymer ?
#
loop_
_entity_poly.entity_id
_entity_poly.type
_entity_poly.pdbx_seq_one_letter_code
_entity_poly.pdbx_strand_id
1 'polypeptide(L)' 'MSEKNQGFAFEKSLSELESLVQQMESGDLTLEQSLKAFEKGVKLTRECQQALSQAEQTVQQLLDNNGQLETRPFEPSEGE' A
#
# COMPACT_ATOMS: atom_id res chain seq x y z
N MET A 1 -17.43 -10.73 -4.96
CA MET A 1 -17.59 -9.26 -5.05
C MET A 1 -16.73 -8.47 -4.05
N SER A 2 -16.02 -9.14 -3.13
CA SER A 2 -15.30 -8.46 -2.04
C SER A 2 -13.92 -7.91 -2.42
N GLU A 3 -13.20 -8.54 -3.35
CA GLU A 3 -11.84 -8.12 -3.75
C GLU A 3 -11.82 -6.82 -4.56
N LYS A 4 -12.82 -6.61 -5.43
CA LYS A 4 -12.95 -5.39 -6.25
C LYS A 4 -13.17 -4.14 -5.39
N ASN A 5 -13.82 -4.29 -4.24
CA ASN A 5 -14.10 -3.19 -3.32
C ASN A 5 -12.87 -2.78 -2.51
N GLN A 6 -11.97 -3.73 -2.23
CA GLN A 6 -10.70 -3.49 -1.54
C GLN A 6 -9.72 -2.71 -2.42
N GLY A 7 -9.60 -3.07 -3.69
CA GLY A 7 -8.77 -2.32 -4.66
C GLY A 7 -9.25 -0.88 -4.85
N PHE A 8 -10.58 -0.69 -4.97
CA PHE A 8 -11.16 0.65 -5.07
C PHE A 8 -10.93 1.49 -3.80
N ALA A 9 -10.98 0.87 -2.61
CA ALA A 9 -10.67 1.54 -1.36
C ALA A 9 -9.20 1.97 -1.27
N PHE A 10 -8.27 1.11 -1.71
CA PHE A 10 -6.84 1.43 -1.77
C PHE A 10 -6.55 2.61 -2.71
N GLU A 11 -7.02 2.55 -3.96
CA GLU A 11 -6.79 3.61 -4.95
C GLU A 11 -7.34 4.96 -4.46
N LYS A 12 -8.50 4.93 -3.79
CA LYS A 12 -9.08 6.12 -3.18
C LYS A 12 -8.22 6.68 -2.04
N SER A 13 -7.81 5.85 -1.08
CA SER A 13 -6.98 6.30 0.05
C SER A 13 -5.61 6.81 -0.43
N LEU A 14 -5.04 6.20 -1.47
CA LEU A 14 -3.80 6.66 -2.10
C LEU A 14 -3.97 8.04 -2.75
N SER A 15 -5.03 8.23 -3.55
CA SER A 15 -5.30 9.52 -4.20
C SER A 15 -5.57 10.65 -3.19
N GLU A 16 -6.28 10.34 -2.09
CA GLU A 16 -6.47 11.29 -1.00
C GLU A 16 -5.15 11.64 -0.30
N LEU A 17 -4.22 10.67 -0.16
CA LEU A 17 -2.91 10.90 0.44
C LEU A 17 -2.03 11.78 -0.45
N GLU A 18 -1.99 11.52 -1.75
CA GLU A 18 -1.25 12.34 -2.73
C GLU A 18 -1.74 13.79 -2.73
N SER A 19 -3.06 13.98 -2.76
CA SER A 19 -3.67 15.32 -2.69
C SER A 19 -3.31 16.06 -1.40
N LEU A 20 -3.29 15.33 -0.29
CA LEU A 20 -2.94 15.89 1.02
C LEU A 20 -1.45 16.27 1.11
N VAL A 21 -0.56 15.43 0.57
CA VAL A 21 0.88 15.75 0.49
C VAL A 21 1.10 17.00 -0.37
N GLN A 22 0.45 17.08 -1.53
CA GLN A 22 0.54 18.26 -2.39
C GLN A 22 0.07 19.54 -1.68
N GLN A 23 -1.00 19.45 -0.87
CA GLN A 23 -1.44 20.57 -0.04
C GLN A 23 -0.42 20.93 1.04
N MET A 24 0.22 19.96 1.69
CA MET A 24 1.26 20.21 2.69
C MET A 24 2.51 20.85 2.08
N GLU A 25 2.88 20.45 0.85
CA GLU A 25 4.03 21.00 0.13
C GLU A 25 3.79 22.42 -0.40
N SER A 26 2.54 22.82 -0.62
CA SER A 26 2.20 24.19 -1.04
C SER A 26 2.60 25.27 -0.02
N GLY A 27 2.68 24.90 1.27
CA GLY A 27 3.05 25.81 2.34
C GLY A 27 1.94 26.78 2.78
N ASP A 28 0.73 26.70 2.20
CA ASP A 28 -0.40 27.57 2.51
C ASP A 28 -1.17 27.19 3.80
N LEU A 29 -0.75 26.12 4.48
CA LEU A 29 -1.43 25.60 5.67
C LEU A 29 -0.95 26.31 6.95
N THR A 30 -1.90 26.74 7.76
CA THR A 30 -1.63 27.15 9.15
C THR A 30 -1.14 25.96 9.98
N LEU A 31 -0.47 26.20 11.09
CA LEU A 31 0.03 25.15 11.98
C LEU A 31 -1.06 24.13 12.39
N GLU A 32 -2.26 24.60 12.74
CA GLU A 32 -3.37 23.72 13.10
C GLU A 32 -3.82 22.86 11.92
N GLN A 33 -3.89 23.43 10.72
CA GLN A 33 -4.24 22.70 9.51
C GLN A 33 -3.15 21.69 9.14
N SER A 34 -1.88 22.03 9.32
CA SER A 34 -0.75 21.12 9.09
C SER A 34 -0.78 19.93 10.03
N LEU A 35 -1.14 20.13 11.31
CA LEU A 35 -1.31 19.03 12.27
C LEU A 35 -2.48 18.12 11.88
N LYS A 36 -3.62 18.69 11.49
CA LYS A 36 -4.78 17.93 11.00
C LYS A 36 -4.45 17.16 9.72
N ALA A 37 -3.73 17.79 8.79
CA ALA A 37 -3.30 17.16 7.55
C ALA A 37 -2.37 15.98 7.86
N PHE A 38 -1.39 16.18 8.74
CA PHE A 38 -0.48 15.11 9.17
C PHE A 38 -1.23 13.92 9.80
N GLU A 39 -2.17 14.16 10.72
CA GLU A 39 -2.99 13.10 11.32
C GLU A 39 -3.77 12.31 10.26
N LYS A 40 -4.39 13.03 9.31
CA LYS A 40 -5.10 12.41 8.18
C LYS A 40 -4.14 11.60 7.30
N GLY A 41 -2.95 12.11 7.00
CA GLY A 41 -1.92 11.41 6.22
C GLY A 41 -1.45 10.11 6.87
N VAL A 42 -1.21 10.13 8.19
CA VAL A 42 -0.86 8.93 8.96
C VAL A 42 -1.98 7.88 8.88
N LYS A 43 -3.24 8.30 8.99
CA LYS A 43 -4.39 7.40 8.86
C LYS A 43 -4.47 6.76 7.47
N LEU A 44 -4.42 7.57 6.41
CA LEU A 44 -4.46 7.10 5.02
C LEU A 44 -3.31 6.14 4.72
N THR A 45 -2.10 6.43 5.23
CA THR A 45 -0.92 5.57 5.06
C THR A 45 -1.16 4.19 5.67
N ARG A 46 -1.75 4.13 6.88
CA ARG A 46 -2.09 2.85 7.54
C ARG A 46 -3.13 2.06 6.76
N GLU A 47 -4.16 2.74 6.23
CA GLU A 47 -5.18 2.10 5.40
C GLU A 47 -4.56 1.49 4.13
N CYS A 48 -3.67 2.21 3.45
CA CYS A 48 -2.93 1.70 2.30
C CYS A 48 -2.09 0.47 2.64
N GLN A 49 -1.33 0.53 3.74
CA GLN A 49 -0.50 -0.60 4.20
C GLN A 49 -1.35 -1.83 4.52
N GLN A 50 -2.51 -1.63 5.17
CA GLN A 50 -3.43 -2.73 5.50
C GLN A 50 -3.99 -3.39 4.24
N ALA A 51 -4.40 -2.59 3.25
CA ALA A 51 -4.90 -3.12 1.98
C ALA A 51 -3.83 -3.91 1.22
N LEU A 52 -2.58 -3.41 1.18
CA LEU A 52 -1.45 -4.11 0.57
C LEU A 52 -1.13 -5.43 1.28
N SER A 53 -1.12 -5.43 2.62
CA SER A 53 -0.90 -6.65 3.41
C SER A 53 -1.98 -7.70 3.16
N GLN A 54 -3.24 -7.29 3.06
CA GLN A 54 -4.33 -8.20 2.74
C GLN A 54 -4.23 -8.76 1.31
N ALA A 55 -3.81 -7.94 0.34
CA ALA A 55 -3.56 -8.39 -1.02
C ALA A 55 -2.40 -9.40 -1.07
N GLU A 56 -1.28 -9.12 -0.40
CA GLU A 56 -0.14 -10.04 -0.29
C GLU A 56 -0.55 -11.39 0.32
N GLN A 57 -1.29 -11.37 1.43
CA GLN A 57 -1.80 -12.58 2.06
C GLN A 57 -2.69 -13.39 1.12
N THR A 58 -3.55 -12.71 0.34
CA THR A 58 -4.42 -13.37 -0.64
C THR A 58 -3.59 -14.04 -1.74
N VAL A 59 -2.55 -13.36 -2.25
CA VAL A 59 -1.63 -13.92 -3.25
C VAL A 59 -0.90 -15.15 -2.69
N GLN A 60 -0.36 -15.06 -1.48
CA GLN A 60 0.32 -16.21 -0.83
C GLN A 60 -0.63 -17.41 -0.69
N GLN A 61 -1.86 -17.18 -0.22
CA GLN A 61 -2.86 -18.25 -0.10
C GLN A 61 -3.20 -18.88 -1.44
N LEU A 62 -3.30 -18.10 -2.52
CA LEU A 62 -3.55 -18.64 -3.87
C LEU A 62 -2.37 -19.48 -4.37
N LEU A 63 -1.13 -19.06 -4.09
CA LEU A 63 0.06 -19.83 -4.45
C LEU A 63 0.16 -21.14 -3.64
N ASP A 64 -0.17 -21.10 -2.34
CA ASP A 64 -0.18 -22.29 -1.47
C ASP A 64 -1.28 -23.30 -1.86
N ASN A 65 -2.48 -22.83 -2.22
CA ASN A 65 -3.59 -23.69 -2.64
C ASN A 65 -3.37 -24.35 -4.01
N ASN A 66 -2.48 -23.82 -4.85
CA ASN A 66 -2.15 -24.42 -6.14
C ASN A 66 -1.04 -25.48 -6.06
N GLY A 67 -0.54 -25.81 -4.86
CA GLY A 67 0.21 -27.03 -4.60
C GLY A 67 1.48 -27.22 -5.42
N GLN A 68 2.37 -26.21 -5.48
CA GLN A 68 3.82 -26.35 -5.66
C GLN A 68 4.48 -24.97 -5.73
N LEU A 69 4.99 -24.49 -4.59
CA LEU A 69 6.07 -23.51 -4.57
C LEU A 69 7.35 -24.26 -4.18
N GLU A 70 8.08 -24.76 -5.18
CA GLU A 70 9.49 -25.05 -4.98
C GLU A 70 10.27 -23.74 -5.06
N THR A 71 10.53 -23.14 -3.90
CA THR A 71 11.58 -22.12 -3.81
C THR A 71 12.92 -22.82 -3.96
N ARG A 72 13.58 -22.65 -5.10
CA ARG A 72 14.97 -23.10 -5.28
C ARG A 72 15.93 -21.96 -4.94
N PRO A 73 17.05 -22.25 -4.26
CA PRO A 73 18.12 -21.27 -4.09
C PRO A 73 18.52 -20.72 -5.46
N PHE A 74 18.59 -19.40 -5.57
CA PHE A 74 19.18 -18.77 -6.74
C PHE A 74 20.70 -19.00 -6.68
N GLU A 75 21.21 -19.93 -7.47
CA GLU A 75 22.64 -20.07 -7.72
C GLU A 75 23.02 -19.07 -8.82
N PRO A 76 23.73 -17.97 -8.49
CA PRO A 76 24.29 -17.13 -9.53
C PRO A 76 25.26 -18.00 -10.33
N SER A 77 24.99 -18.15 -11.63
CA SER A 77 25.98 -18.74 -12.54
C SER A 77 27.21 -17.86 -12.50
N GLU A 78 28.28 -18.33 -11.85
CA GLU A 78 29.62 -17.78 -11.99
C GLU A 78 29.97 -17.86 -13.47
N GLY A 79 29.80 -16.72 -14.16
CA GLY A 79 30.31 -16.52 -15.50
C GLY A 79 31.84 -16.53 -15.44
N GLU A 80 32.41 -17.24 -16.41
CA GLU A 80 33.84 -17.48 -16.68
C GLU A 80 34.76 -16.26 -16.50
#